data_AF-A0A3B0SWE1-F1
#
_entry.id   AF-A0A3B0SWE1-F1
#
_cell.length_a   1.000
_cell.length_b   1.000
_cell.length_c   1.000
_cell.angle_alpha   90.00
_cell.angle_beta   90.00
_cell.angle_gamma   90.00
#
_symmetry.space_group_name_H-M   'P 1'
#
loop_
_entity.id
_entity.type
_entity.pdbx_description
1 polymer ?
#
loop_
_entity_poly.entity_id
_entity_poly.type
_entity_poly.pdbx_seq_one_letter_code
_entity_poly.pdbx_strand_id
1 'polypeptide(L)'
;MLRESAIAFRYQFDPRTIADPTVPMHIPGGEVLRRFVDALLRRCGTSLETARNDVLRDLGPDALVDACSVFGNFEMMNRVAEGTGIPISPHEIERRADLIEMLGLANP
;
A
#
# COMPACT_ATOMS: atom_id res chain seq x y z
N MET A 1 -3.44 -10.31 4.39
CA MET A 1 -2.07 -10.47 4.91
C MET A 1 -1.68 -9.31 5.81
N LEU A 2 -1.74 -8.05 5.38
CA LEU A 2 -1.31 -6.89 6.22
C LEU A 2 -1.98 -6.83 7.61
N ARG A 3 -3.31 -7.00 7.69
CA ARG A 3 -4.05 -7.04 8.98
C ARG A 3 -3.55 -8.15 9.90
N GLU A 4 -3.42 -9.36 9.36
CA GLU A 4 -2.91 -10.52 10.13
C GLU A 4 -1.46 -10.32 10.58
N SER A 5 -0.60 -9.74 9.73
CA SER A 5 0.77 -9.38 10.10
C SER A 5 0.79 -8.36 11.25
N ALA A 6 -0.04 -7.31 11.19
CA ALA A 6 -0.13 -6.34 12.27
C ALA A 6 -0.54 -6.99 13.60
N ILE A 7 -1.50 -7.92 13.58
CA ILE A 7 -1.89 -8.70 14.77
C ILE A 7 -0.70 -9.52 15.29
N ALA A 8 0.00 -10.25 14.41
CA ALA A 8 1.14 -11.07 14.78
C ALA A 8 2.28 -10.26 15.44
N PHE A 9 2.56 -9.06 14.91
CA PHE A 9 3.57 -8.14 15.46
C PHE A 9 3.04 -7.23 16.57
N ARG A 10 1.76 -7.35 16.96
CA ARG A 10 1.07 -6.50 17.94
C ARG A 10 1.12 -5.01 17.61
N TYR A 11 1.10 -4.68 16.32
CA TYR A 11 0.94 -3.31 15.88
C TYR A 11 -0.54 -2.93 15.85
N GLN A 12 -0.83 -1.70 16.30
CA GLN A 12 -2.13 -1.10 16.06
C GLN A 12 -2.20 -0.70 14.60
N PHE A 13 -3.15 -1.27 13.87
CA PHE A 13 -3.32 -1.00 12.44
C PHE A 13 -4.77 -0.67 12.14
N ASP A 14 -4.98 0.54 11.64
CA ASP A 14 -6.25 1.00 11.11
C ASP A 14 -6.21 0.88 9.58
N PRO A 15 -7.01 0.00 8.95
CA PRO A 15 -7.02 -0.18 7.49
C PRO A 15 -7.25 1.11 6.70
N ARG A 16 -7.93 2.11 7.30
CA ARG A 16 -8.20 3.40 6.66
C ARG A 16 -6.92 4.15 6.29
N THR A 17 -5.81 3.92 6.98
CA THR A 17 -4.50 4.53 6.67
C THR A 17 -4.00 4.23 5.25
N ILE A 18 -4.50 3.17 4.60
CA ILE A 18 -4.15 2.84 3.22
C ILE A 18 -4.80 3.84 2.24
N ALA A 19 -6.03 4.27 2.51
CA ALA A 19 -6.82 5.13 1.62
C ALA A 19 -6.77 6.60 2.04
N ASP A 20 -6.58 6.88 3.33
CA ASP A 20 -6.59 8.22 3.91
C ASP A 20 -5.21 8.57 4.48
N PRO A 21 -4.45 9.47 3.82
CA PRO A 21 -3.12 9.88 4.27
C PRO A 21 -3.14 10.73 5.55
N THR A 22 -4.31 11.15 6.04
CA THR A 22 -4.45 11.86 7.32
C THR A 22 -4.50 10.92 8.52
N VAL A 23 -4.73 9.63 8.28
CA VAL A 23 -4.73 8.60 9.33
C VAL A 23 -3.31 8.01 9.45
N PRO A 24 -2.66 8.11 10.62
CA PRO A 24 -1.29 7.60 10.81
C PRO A 24 -1.19 6.07 10.69
N MET A 25 -0.12 5.58 10.05
CA MET A 25 0.10 4.14 9.80
C MET A 25 0.36 3.33 11.07
N HIS A 26 0.99 3.92 12.10
CA HIS A 26 1.41 3.26 13.34
C HIS A 26 2.25 1.97 13.19
N ILE A 27 2.76 1.70 11.98
CA ILE A 27 3.69 0.61 11.67
C ILE A 27 5.10 1.22 11.54
N PRO A 28 6.12 0.65 12.18
CA PRO A 28 7.51 1.10 12.02
C PRO A 28 7.90 1.18 10.53
N GLY A 29 8.42 2.33 10.10
CA GLY A 29 8.77 2.59 8.70
C GLY A 29 7.58 2.76 7.73
N GLY A 30 6.34 2.64 8.21
CA GLY A 30 5.15 2.71 7.37
C GLY A 30 5.00 4.04 6.63
N GLU A 31 5.21 5.17 7.33
CA GLU A 31 5.06 6.50 6.72
C GLU A 31 6.08 6.79 5.61
N VAL A 32 7.34 6.37 5.80
CA VAL A 32 8.37 6.59 4.78
C VAL A 32 8.12 5.71 3.55
N LEU A 33 7.67 4.47 3.74
CA LEU A 33 7.28 3.59 2.64
C LEU A 33 6.04 4.09 1.91
N ARG A 34 5.03 4.60 2.63
CA ARG A 34 3.83 5.20 2.01
C ARG A 34 4.19 6.38 1.13
N ARG A 35 4.98 7.33 1.64
CA ARG A 35 5.48 8.48 0.85
C ARG A 35 6.27 8.05 -0.37
N PHE A 36 7.07 6.99 -0.25
CA PHE A 36 7.81 6.43 -1.38
C PHE A 36 6.90 5.87 -2.47
N VAL A 37 5.87 5.11 -2.09
CA VAL A 37 4.85 4.61 -3.02
C VAL A 37 4.05 5.77 -3.66
N ASP A 38 3.67 6.79 -2.87
CA ASP A 38 2.96 7.97 -3.38
C ASP A 38 3.81 8.72 -4.43
N ALA A 39 5.12 8.84 -4.20
CA ALA A 39 6.05 9.44 -5.16
C ALA A 39 6.22 8.59 -6.43
N LEU A 40 6.31 7.25 -6.30
CA LEU A 40 6.38 6.32 -7.43
C LEU A 40 5.14 6.39 -8.32
N LEU A 41 3.95 6.47 -7.71
CA LEU A 41 2.67 6.59 -8.41
C LEU A 41 2.32 8.02 -8.83
N ARG A 42 3.20 9.00 -8.55
CA ARG A 42 2.98 10.43 -8.81
C ARG A 42 1.70 10.98 -8.17
N ARG A 43 1.34 10.45 -7.00
CA ARG A 43 0.15 10.84 -6.22
C ARG A 43 0.44 11.95 -5.20
N CYS A 44 1.66 12.47 -5.15
CA CYS A 44 2.06 13.56 -4.27
C CYS A 44 3.08 14.48 -4.95
N GLY A 45 3.34 15.64 -4.33
CA GLY A 45 4.33 16.62 -4.81
C GLY A 45 5.78 16.28 -4.46
N THR A 46 6.04 15.25 -3.65
CA THR A 46 7.40 14.84 -3.28
C THR A 46 8.09 14.18 -4.46
N SER A 47 9.33 14.59 -4.75
CA SER A 47 10.12 13.97 -5.81
C SER A 47 10.49 12.53 -5.44
N LEU A 48 10.60 11.67 -6.46
CA LEU A 48 11.04 10.28 -6.26
C LEU A 48 12.45 10.19 -5.68
N GLU A 49 13.33 11.12 -6.01
CA GLU A 49 14.68 11.18 -5.46
C GLU A 49 14.65 11.45 -3.94
N THR A 50 13.86 12.44 -3.53
CA THR A 50 13.67 12.77 -2.10
C THR A 50 13.12 11.58 -1.33
N ALA A 51 12.03 10.98 -1.82
CA ALA A 51 11.39 9.86 -1.13
C ALA A 51 12.30 8.62 -1.05
N ARG A 52 13.11 8.36 -2.09
CA ARG A 52 14.12 7.29 -2.08
C ARG A 52 15.20 7.55 -1.04
N ASN A 53 15.70 8.77 -0.95
CA ASN A 53 16.71 9.14 0.03
C ASN A 53 16.18 9.03 1.47
N ASP A 54 14.89 9.33 1.70
CA ASP A 54 14.26 9.11 2.99
C ASP A 54 14.23 7.62 3.37
N VAL A 55 13.88 6.72 2.44
CA VAL A 55 13.92 5.26 2.69
C VAL A 55 15.34 4.80 3.00
N LEU A 56 16.34 5.24 2.22
CA LEU A 56 17.74 4.90 2.46
C LEU A 56 18.23 5.37 3.83
N ARG A 57 17.86 6.58 4.24
CA ARG A 57 18.23 7.17 5.53
C ARG A 57 17.56 6.43 6.69
N ASP A 58 16.25 6.18 6.59
CA ASP A 58 15.44 5.75 7.73
C ASP A 58 15.37 4.22 7.87
N LEU A 59 15.45 3.48 6.75
CA LEU A 59 15.28 2.02 6.70
C LEU A 59 16.48 1.27 6.11
N GLY A 60 17.39 1.97 5.42
CA GLY A 60 18.60 1.40 4.85
C GLY A 60 18.45 0.87 3.41
N PRO A 61 19.58 0.47 2.79
CA PRO A 61 19.63 0.04 1.40
C PRO A 61 18.87 -1.26 1.13
N ASP A 62 18.95 -2.24 2.04
CA ASP A 62 18.27 -3.53 1.87
C ASP A 62 16.75 -3.34 1.85
N ALA A 63 16.23 -2.50 2.75
CA ALA A 63 14.81 -2.17 2.80
C ALA A 63 14.31 -1.46 1.53
N LEU A 64 15.15 -0.66 0.87
CA LEU A 64 14.81 -0.04 -0.42
C LEU A 64 14.66 -1.10 -1.52
N VAL A 65 15.57 -2.06 -1.57
CA VAL A 65 15.53 -3.17 -2.55
C VAL A 65 14.28 -4.02 -2.32
N ASP A 66 13.98 -4.36 -1.07
CA ASP A 66 12.78 -5.12 -0.71
C ASP A 66 11.50 -4.37 -1.08
N ALA A 67 11.40 -3.09 -0.74
CA ALA A 67 10.24 -2.26 -1.05
C ALA A 67 10.02 -2.16 -2.57
N CYS A 68 11.08 -1.97 -3.36
CA CYS A 68 10.99 -1.91 -4.82
C CYS A 68 10.57 -3.26 -5.41
N SER A 69 11.06 -4.38 -4.85
CA SER A 69 10.70 -5.73 -5.29
C SER A 69 9.22 -6.01 -5.06
N VAL A 70 8.71 -5.65 -3.88
CA VAL A 70 7.28 -5.76 -3.53
C VAL A 70 6.44 -4.89 -4.48
N PHE A 71 6.81 -3.62 -4.65
CA PHE A 71 6.11 -2.70 -5.56
C PHE A 71 6.06 -3.24 -6.99
N GLY A 72 7.20 -3.67 -7.54
CA GLY A 72 7.29 -4.22 -8.89
C GLY A 72 6.41 -5.45 -9.09
N ASN A 73 6.34 -6.34 -8.09
CA ASN A 73 5.49 -7.51 -8.15
C ASN A 73 3.99 -7.16 -8.21
N PHE A 74 3.52 -6.26 -7.35
CA PHE A 74 2.11 -5.84 -7.34
C PHE A 74 1.73 -5.07 -8.61
N GLU A 75 2.59 -4.16 -9.06
CA GLU A 75 2.36 -3.40 -10.29
C GLU A 75 2.33 -4.28 -11.55
N MET A 76 3.16 -5.32 -11.60
CA MET A 76 3.07 -6.34 -12.65
C MET A 76 1.70 -7.04 -12.62
N MET A 77 1.25 -7.50 -11.44
CA MET A 77 -0.04 -8.19 -11.30
C MET A 77 -1.22 -7.29 -11.69
N ASN A 78 -1.19 -6.02 -11.28
CA ASN A 78 -2.20 -5.03 -11.67
C ASN A 78 -2.30 -4.91 -13.19
N ARG A 79 -1.16 -4.75 -13.90
CA ARG A 79 -1.15 -4.67 -15.37
C ARG A 79 -1.67 -5.94 -16.04
N VAL A 80 -1.36 -7.11 -15.50
CA VAL A 80 -1.90 -8.38 -16.02
C VAL A 80 -3.41 -8.42 -15.85
N ALA A 81 -3.94 -8.09 -14.67
CA ALA A 81 -5.37 -8.09 -14.40
C ALA A 81 -6.13 -7.08 -15.29
N GLU A 82 -5.61 -5.86 -15.41
CA GLU A 82 -6.16 -4.80 -16.26
C GLU A 82 -6.12 -5.19 -17.74
N GLY A 83 -4.98 -5.71 -18.22
CA GLY A 83 -4.80 -6.06 -19.63
C GLY A 83 -5.61 -7.28 -20.09
N THR A 84 -5.97 -8.17 -19.16
CA THR A 84 -6.76 -9.38 -19.45
C THR A 84 -8.24 -9.24 -19.08
N GLY A 85 -8.61 -8.19 -18.36
CA GLY A 85 -9.98 -7.97 -17.90
C GLY A 85 -10.46 -9.01 -16.88
N ILE A 86 -9.56 -9.52 -16.03
CA ILE A 86 -9.92 -10.51 -14.99
C ILE A 86 -11.01 -9.90 -14.09
N PRO A 87 -12.21 -10.49 -14.04
CA PRO A 87 -13.28 -9.97 -13.20
C PRO A 87 -13.04 -10.33 -11.73
N ILE A 88 -13.46 -9.44 -10.83
CA ILE A 88 -13.57 -9.77 -9.42
C ILE A 88 -14.88 -10.55 -9.23
N SER A 89 -14.81 -11.74 -8.64
CA SER A 89 -16.00 -12.56 -8.36
C SER A 89 -16.99 -11.80 -7.47
N PRO A 90 -18.31 -11.81 -7.76
CA PRO A 90 -19.32 -11.19 -6.90
C PRO A 90 -19.26 -11.70 -5.45
N HIS A 91 -18.95 -12.98 -5.27
CA HIS A 91 -18.79 -13.58 -3.94
C HIS A 91 -17.59 -12.99 -3.17
N GLU A 92 -16.52 -12.63 -3.87
CA GLU A 92 -15.37 -11.95 -3.24
C GLU A 92 -15.70 -10.51 -2.84
N ILE A 93 -16.52 -9.82 -3.64
CA ILE A 93 -17.00 -8.47 -3.31
C ILE A 93 -17.88 -8.54 -2.05
N GLU A 94 -18.85 -9.45 -2.03
CA GLU A 94 -19.75 -9.66 -0.88
C GLU A 94 -18.96 -10.00 0.39
N ARG A 95 -18.00 -10.92 0.31
CA ARG A 95 -17.14 -11.30 1.44
C ARG A 95 -16.30 -10.13 1.98
N ARG A 96 -16.05 -9.11 1.16
CA ARG A 96 -15.21 -7.94 1.50
C ARG A 96 -16.01 -6.65 1.63
N ALA A 97 -17.35 -6.71 1.64
CA ALA A 97 -18.23 -5.54 1.62
C ALA A 97 -17.84 -4.50 2.70
N ASP A 98 -17.69 -4.93 3.95
CA ASP A 98 -17.32 -4.05 5.07
C ASP A 98 -15.97 -3.34 4.83
N LEU A 99 -14.99 -4.02 4.22
CA LEU A 99 -13.69 -3.44 3.93
C LEU A 99 -13.77 -2.46 2.76
N ILE A 100 -14.56 -2.78 1.73
CA ILE A 100 -14.79 -1.91 0.57
C ILE A 100 -15.47 -0.61 1.03
N GLU A 101 -16.50 -0.72 1.86
CA GLU A 101 -17.19 0.43 2.46
C GLU A 101 -16.24 1.26 3.34
N MET A 102 -15.50 0.60 4.23
CA MET A 102 -14.53 1.25 5.12
C MET A 102 -13.46 2.05 4.37
N LEU A 103 -13.02 1.58 3.21
CA LEU A 103 -12.03 2.24 2.37
C LEU A 103 -12.64 3.27 1.40
N GLY A 104 -13.98 3.42 1.38
CA GLY A 104 -14.67 4.35 0.48
C GLY A 104 -14.67 3.90 -0.99
N LEU A 105 -14.54 2.59 -1.25
CA LEU A 105 -14.43 2.03 -2.61
C LEU A 105 -15.77 1.51 -3.17
N ALA A 106 -16.88 1.70 -2.45
CA ALA A 106 -18.18 1.16 -2.82
C ALA A 106 -18.82 1.85 -4.05
N ASN A 107 -18.34 3.04 -4.42
CA ASN A 107 -18.76 3.78 -5.62
C ASN A 107 -17.52 4.27 -6.38
N PRO A 108 -17.02 3.50 -7.37
CA PRO A 108 -15.97 3.95 -8.28
C PRO A 108 -16.43 5.02 -9.27
#